data_AF-A0A2V9LF06-F1
#
_entry.id   AF-A0A2V9LF06-F1
#
_cell.length_a   1.000
_cell.length_b   1.000
_cell.length_c   1.000
_cell.angle_alpha   90.00
_cell.angle_beta   90.00
_cell.angle_gamma   90.00
#
_symmetry.space_group_name_H-M   'P 1'
#
loop_
_entity.id
_entity.type
_entity.pdbx_description
1 polymer ?
#
loop_
_entity_poly.entity_id
_entity_poly.type
_entity_poly.pdbx_seq_one_letter_code
_entity_poly.pdbx_strand_id
1 'polypeptide(L)'
;MANTAPTALITGASRGIGRGIAVELARRGWAIAINYARDQEAARECRRLCEQAAPDQSQASFEIIQADVSRPDDRARLLDSVLARFGWVDLLVNNAGVAPAVRTDLLEASEESFDRVMATNLKGPYFLT
;
A
#
# COMPACT_ATOMS: atom_id res chain seq x y z
N MET A 1 19.00 13.23 -5.78
CA MET A 1 19.63 13.07 -4.44
C MET A 1 19.02 11.84 -3.81
N ALA A 2 19.84 10.88 -3.37
CA ALA A 2 19.33 9.66 -2.75
C ALA A 2 18.55 10.02 -1.47
N ASN A 3 17.39 9.41 -1.28
CA ASN A 3 16.60 9.57 -0.06
C ASN A 3 17.41 8.98 1.10
N THR A 4 17.73 9.77 2.13
CA THR A 4 18.48 9.29 3.30
C THR A 4 17.61 8.57 4.31
N ALA A 5 16.28 8.79 4.25
CA ALA A 5 15.32 8.11 5.08
C ALA A 5 15.01 6.70 4.54
N PRO A 6 14.86 5.68 5.42
CA PRO A 6 14.41 4.37 5.00
C PRO A 6 12.99 4.46 4.40
N THR A 7 12.74 3.66 3.37
CA THR A 7 11.51 3.70 2.57
C THR A 7 10.62 2.50 2.87
N ALA A 8 9.36 2.77 3.22
CA ALA A 8 8.33 1.76 3.37
C ALA A 8 7.33 1.79 2.20
N LEU A 9 7.13 0.66 1.53
CA LEU A 9 6.00 0.41 0.64
C LEU A 9 4.88 -0.27 1.42
N ILE A 10 3.72 0.39 1.52
CA ILE A 10 2.56 -0.13 2.26
C ILE A 10 1.41 -0.32 1.27
N THR A 11 0.99 -1.57 1.09
CA THR A 11 -0.16 -1.90 0.23
C THR A 11 -1.48 -1.63 0.95
N GLY A 12 -2.47 -1.09 0.24
CA GLY A 12 -3.76 -0.74 0.85
C GLY A 12 -3.68 0.33 1.95
N ALA A 13 -2.73 1.26 1.83
CA ALA A 13 -2.42 2.26 2.87
C ALA A 13 -3.40 3.42 2.94
N SER A 14 -4.33 3.58 1.98
CA SER A 14 -5.24 4.72 1.96
C SER A 14 -6.16 4.81 3.19
N ARG A 15 -6.41 3.71 3.92
CA ARG A 15 -7.33 3.70 5.07
C ARG A 15 -7.00 2.61 6.10
N GLY A 16 -7.70 2.68 7.23
CA GLY A 16 -7.67 1.65 8.27
C GLY A 16 -6.26 1.41 8.82
N ILE A 17 -5.92 0.14 9.00
CA ILE A 17 -4.64 -0.30 9.57
C ILE A 17 -3.45 0.19 8.72
N GLY A 18 -3.53 0.06 7.40
CA GLY A 18 -2.47 0.52 6.49
C GLY A 18 -2.16 2.01 6.64
N ARG A 19 -3.20 2.86 6.79
CA ARG A 19 -3.02 4.29 7.07
C ARG A 19 -2.36 4.53 8.43
N GLY A 20 -2.79 3.81 9.45
CA GLY A 20 -2.20 3.91 10.79
C GLY A 20 -0.71 3.60 10.78
N ILE A 21 -0.32 2.53 10.08
CA ILE A 21 1.10 2.14 9.89
C ILE A 21 1.85 3.24 9.15
N ALA A 22 1.30 3.77 8.04
CA ALA A 22 1.91 4.83 7.26
C ALA A 22 2.20 6.08 8.10
N VAL A 23 1.20 6.55 8.86
CA VAL A 23 1.33 7.74 9.72
C VAL A 23 2.33 7.53 10.85
N GLU A 24 2.36 6.34 11.46
CA GLU A 24 3.31 6.05 12.54
C GLU A 24 4.76 5.92 12.02
N LEU A 25 4.97 5.34 10.84
CA LEU A 25 6.30 5.31 10.22
C LEU A 25 6.75 6.72 9.78
N ALA A 26 5.84 7.53 9.24
CA ALA A 26 6.11 8.93 8.91
C ALA A 26 6.55 9.72 10.15
N ARG A 27 5.88 9.53 11.31
CA ARG A 27 6.29 10.11 12.59
C ARG A 27 7.72 9.73 13.01
N ARG A 28 8.18 8.56 12.59
CA ARG A 28 9.55 8.06 12.84
C ARG A 28 10.57 8.50 11.78
N GLY A 29 10.17 9.37 10.84
CA GLY A 29 11.06 9.89 9.80
C GLY A 29 11.26 8.98 8.60
N TRP A 30 10.37 8.01 8.36
CA TRP A 30 10.41 7.17 7.17
C TRP A 30 9.81 7.88 5.96
N ALA A 31 10.31 7.55 4.77
CA ALA A 31 9.63 7.83 3.52
C ALA A 31 8.58 6.75 3.24
N ILE A 32 7.43 7.12 2.70
CA ILE A 32 6.29 6.20 2.55
C ILE A 32 5.77 6.21 1.11
N ALA A 33 5.78 5.04 0.48
CA ALA A 33 5.01 4.75 -0.71
C ALA A 33 3.63 4.20 -0.29
N ILE A 34 2.59 5.01 -0.50
CA ILE A 34 1.21 4.76 -0.11
C ILE A 34 0.49 4.13 -1.32
N ASN A 35 0.40 2.80 -1.35
CA ASN A 35 -0.36 2.13 -2.40
C ASN A 35 -1.87 2.13 -2.08
N TYR A 36 -2.68 2.35 -3.12
CA TYR A 36 -4.14 2.23 -3.08
C TYR A 36 -4.68 1.65 -4.41
N ALA A 37 -5.83 0.99 -4.36
CA ALA A 37 -6.44 0.41 -5.58
C ALA A 37 -7.48 1.33 -6.23
N ARG A 38 -8.38 1.94 -5.44
CA ARG A 38 -9.59 2.61 -5.95
C ARG A 38 -9.81 4.05 -5.45
N ASP A 39 -9.55 4.30 -4.18
CA ASP A 39 -9.98 5.53 -3.50
C ASP A 39 -8.81 6.52 -3.38
N GLN A 40 -8.66 7.35 -4.41
CA GLN A 40 -7.57 8.33 -4.50
C GLN A 40 -7.67 9.41 -3.43
N GLU A 41 -8.88 9.83 -3.07
CA GLU A 41 -9.06 10.88 -2.08
C GLU A 41 -8.64 10.40 -0.68
N ALA A 42 -9.00 9.17 -0.32
CA ALA A 42 -8.48 8.56 0.91
C ALA A 42 -6.94 8.41 0.90
N ALA A 43 -6.33 8.18 -0.27
CA ALA A 43 -4.87 8.12 -0.38
C ALA A 43 -4.22 9.50 -0.20
N ARG A 44 -4.80 10.57 -0.78
CA ARG A 44 -4.36 11.95 -0.55
C ARG A 44 -4.47 12.34 0.92
N GLU A 45 -5.55 11.95 1.58
CA GLU A 45 -5.73 12.18 3.01
C GLU A 45 -4.67 11.43 3.85
N CYS A 46 -4.38 10.17 3.51
CA CYS A 46 -3.29 9.43 4.15
C CYS A 46 -1.95 10.16 4.00
N ARG A 47 -1.63 10.66 2.79
CA ARG A 47 -0.42 11.42 2.53
C ARG A 47 -0.37 12.69 3.39
N ARG A 48 -1.44 13.47 3.43
CA ARG A 48 -1.54 14.69 4.25
C ARG A 48 -1.30 14.39 5.73
N LEU A 49 -1.85 13.29 6.25
CA LEU A 49 -1.62 12.86 7.63
C LEU A 49 -0.17 12.44 7.89
N CYS A 50 0.49 11.81 6.91
CA CYS A 50 1.93 11.50 6.99
C CYS A 50 2.77 12.79 7.01
N GLU A 51 2.47 13.75 6.14
CA GLU A 51 3.11 15.08 6.09
C GLU A 51 3.00 15.82 7.43
N GLN A 52 1.84 15.76 8.07
CA GLN A 52 1.62 16.38 9.38
C GLN A 52 2.32 15.67 10.54
N ALA A 53 2.49 14.35 10.44
CA ALA A 53 3.12 13.56 11.49
C ALA A 53 4.65 13.58 11.40
N ALA A 54 5.22 13.86 10.23
CA ALA A 54 6.65 13.84 9.99
C ALA A 54 7.41 14.80 10.92
N PRO A 55 8.56 14.38 11.48
CA PRO A 55 9.34 15.22 12.39
C PRO A 55 9.99 16.42 11.69
N ASP A 56 10.27 16.28 10.39
CA ASP A 56 10.80 17.34 9.53
C ASP A 56 10.14 17.28 8.16
N GLN A 57 9.35 18.31 7.84
CA GLN A 57 8.64 18.40 6.56
C GLN A 57 9.57 18.66 5.37
N SER A 58 10.80 19.14 5.61
CA SER A 58 11.78 19.36 4.53
C SER A 58 12.40 18.05 4.01
N GLN A 59 12.34 16.98 4.81
CA GLN A 59 12.84 15.64 4.46
C GLN A 59 11.72 14.62 4.20
N ALA A 60 10.47 15.02 4.43
CA ALA A 60 9.28 14.21 4.18
C ALA A 60 9.17 13.80 2.70
N SER A 61 9.24 12.50 2.42
CA SER A 61 9.04 11.94 1.08
C SER A 61 7.87 10.94 1.12
N PHE A 62 6.71 11.38 0.63
CA PHE A 62 5.49 10.58 0.62
C PHE A 62 4.87 10.60 -0.78
N GLU A 63 4.59 9.42 -1.35
CA GLU A 63 4.05 9.28 -2.70
C GLU A 63 2.82 8.38 -2.68
N ILE A 64 1.76 8.76 -3.40
CA ILE A 64 0.57 7.91 -3.55
C ILE A 64 0.64 7.20 -4.90
N ILE A 65 0.48 5.87 -4.90
CA ILE A 65 0.62 5.08 -6.13
C ILE A 65 -0.61 4.20 -6.31
N GLN A 66 -1.35 4.43 -7.39
CA GLN A 66 -2.51 3.61 -7.72
C GLN A 66 -2.08 2.30 -8.38
N ALA A 67 -2.36 1.17 -7.71
CA ALA A 67 -2.15 -0.16 -8.26
C ALA A 67 -3.03 -1.18 -7.53
N ASP A 68 -3.67 -2.07 -8.29
CA ASP A 68 -4.35 -3.24 -7.77
C ASP A 68 -3.37 -4.42 -7.67
N VAL A 69 -3.00 -4.77 -6.45
CA VAL A 69 -2.01 -5.82 -6.17
C VAL A 69 -2.43 -7.21 -6.68
N SER A 70 -3.72 -7.42 -6.96
CA SER A 70 -4.20 -8.67 -7.58
C SER A 70 -3.73 -8.85 -9.02
N ARG A 71 -3.39 -7.75 -9.72
CA ARG A 71 -3.03 -7.75 -11.15
C ARG A 71 -1.50 -7.71 -11.33
N PRO A 72 -0.91 -8.62 -12.13
CA PRO A 72 0.54 -8.67 -12.34
C PRO A 72 1.15 -7.35 -12.86
N ASP A 73 0.56 -6.75 -13.89
CA ASP A 73 1.09 -5.54 -14.51
C ASP A 73 1.07 -4.33 -13.55
N ASP A 74 0.06 -4.27 -12.68
CA ASP A 74 -0.04 -3.23 -11.65
C ASP A 74 1.02 -3.40 -10.56
N ARG A 75 1.36 -4.64 -10.18
CA ARG A 75 2.46 -4.89 -9.24
C ARG A 75 3.81 -4.46 -9.83
N ALA A 76 4.07 -4.78 -11.10
CA ALA A 76 5.28 -4.35 -11.78
C ALA A 76 5.36 -2.81 -11.82
N ARG A 77 4.30 -2.14 -12.29
CA ARG A 77 4.22 -0.68 -12.34
C ARG A 77 4.34 -0.03 -10.95
N LEU A 78 3.79 -0.65 -9.91
CA LEU A 78 3.95 -0.19 -8.53
C LEU A 78 5.42 -0.19 -8.12
N LEU A 79 6.13 -1.31 -8.30
CA LEU A 79 7.54 -1.41 -7.98
C LEU A 79 8.39 -0.44 -8.79
N ASP A 80 8.17 -0.35 -10.10
CA ASP A 80 8.88 0.61 -10.97
C ASP A 80 8.70 2.05 -10.49
N SER A 81 7.48 2.43 -10.13
CA SER A 81 7.17 3.78 -9.61
C SER A 81 7.87 4.05 -8.27
N VAL A 82 7.91 3.06 -7.38
CA VAL A 82 8.57 3.17 -6.07
C VAL A 82 10.08 3.28 -6.27
N LEU A 83 10.69 2.42 -7.09
CA LEU A 83 12.12 2.45 -7.35
C LEU A 83 12.54 3.73 -8.08
N ALA A 84 11.75 4.21 -9.03
CA ALA A 84 12.01 5.50 -9.70
C ALA A 84 11.96 6.69 -8.72
N ARG A 85 11.05 6.66 -7.75
CA ARG A 85 10.85 7.76 -6.79
C ARG A 85 11.81 7.73 -5.61
N PHE A 86 12.03 6.55 -5.03
CA PHE A 86 12.72 6.36 -3.76
C PHE A 86 14.07 5.64 -3.90
N GLY A 87 14.31 4.96 -5.02
CA GLY A 87 15.53 4.20 -5.30
C GLY A 87 15.57 2.80 -4.69
N TRP A 88 14.93 2.60 -3.53
CA TRP A 88 14.93 1.32 -2.82
C TRP A 88 13.67 1.15 -1.95
N VAL A 89 13.43 -0.09 -1.49
CA VAL A 89 12.39 -0.42 -0.50
C VAL A 89 13.04 -1.15 0.68
N ASP A 90 13.08 -0.49 1.83
CA ASP A 90 13.64 -1.07 3.07
C ASP A 90 12.60 -1.91 3.82
N LEU A 91 11.31 -1.60 3.65
CA LEU A 91 10.20 -2.28 4.29
C LEU A 91 9.03 -2.45 3.32
N LEU A 92 8.58 -3.69 3.12
CA LEU A 92 7.30 -4.00 2.48
C LEU A 92 6.27 -4.38 3.54
N VAL A 93 5.14 -3.68 3.55
CA VAL A 93 3.98 -4.02 4.37
C VAL A 93 2.86 -4.53 3.45
N ASN A 94 2.67 -5.84 3.48
CA ASN A 94 1.59 -6.56 2.81
C ASN A 94 0.28 -6.41 3.61
N ASN A 95 -0.39 -5.26 3.45
CA ASN A 95 -1.63 -4.94 4.17
C ASN A 95 -2.88 -4.92 3.26
N ALA A 96 -2.73 -4.77 1.93
CA ALA A 96 -3.88 -4.83 1.03
C ALA A 96 -4.65 -6.14 1.23
N GLY A 97 -5.92 -6.02 1.60
CA GLY A 97 -6.76 -7.16 1.93
C GLY A 97 -8.23 -6.86 1.67
N VAL A 98 -8.95 -7.88 1.20
CA VAL A 98 -10.40 -7.83 1.01
C VAL A 98 -11.06 -9.02 1.71
N ALA A 99 -12.27 -8.79 2.23
CA ALA A 99 -13.17 -9.86 2.62
C ALA A 99 -13.93 -10.38 1.38
N PRO A 100 -14.54 -11.57 1.42
CA PRO A 100 -15.51 -12.02 0.43
C PRO A 100 -16.54 -10.94 0.09
N ALA A 101 -17.03 -10.91 -1.15
CA ALA A 101 -17.99 -9.90 -1.58
C ALA A 101 -19.30 -9.99 -0.79
N VAL A 102 -19.73 -11.22 -0.50
CA VAL A 102 -20.83 -11.56 0.41
C VAL A 102 -20.31 -12.60 1.39
N ARG A 103 -20.70 -12.49 2.67
CA ARG A 103 -20.41 -13.53 3.66
C ARG A 103 -21.52 -14.56 3.61
N THR A 104 -21.19 -15.76 3.11
CA THR A 104 -22.10 -16.90 2.98
C THR A 104 -21.52 -18.10 3.72
N ASP A 105 -22.28 -19.20 3.79
CA ASP A 105 -21.71 -20.50 4.12
C ASP A 105 -20.67 -20.92 3.05
N LEU A 106 -19.73 -21.79 3.43
CA LEU A 106 -18.72 -22.31 2.52
C LEU A 106 -19.32 -23.03 1.31
N LEU A 107 -20.42 -23.76 1.52
CA LEU A 107 -21.11 -24.51 0.46
C LEU A 107 -21.82 -23.60 -0.55
N GLU A 108 -22.02 -22.33 -0.20
CA GLU A 108 -22.68 -21.31 -1.03
C GLU A 108 -21.69 -20.30 -1.61
N ALA A 109 -20.41 -20.38 -1.24
CA ALA A 109 -19.40 -19.45 -1.71
C ALA A 109 -19.16 -19.62 -3.22
N SER A 110 -19.21 -18.51 -3.96
CA SER A 110 -18.88 -18.54 -5.39
C SER A 110 -17.37 -18.56 -5.62
N GLU A 111 -16.96 -19.23 -6.70
CA GLU A 111 -15.57 -19.19 -7.18
C GLU A 111 -15.09 -17.75 -7.40
N GLU A 112 -15.93 -16.87 -7.96
CA GLU A 112 -15.59 -15.46 -8.17
C GLU A 112 -15.23 -14.73 -6.85
N SER A 113 -16.01 -14.97 -5.77
CA SER A 113 -15.75 -14.36 -4.47
C SER A 113 -14.46 -14.90 -3.85
N PHE A 114 -14.23 -16.21 -3.97
CA PHE A 114 -13.00 -16.87 -3.54
C PHE A 114 -11.78 -16.34 -4.31
N ASP A 115 -11.84 -16.34 -5.63
CA ASP A 115 -10.77 -15.87 -6.52
C ASP A 115 -10.41 -14.41 -6.25
N ARG A 116 -11.40 -13.56 -6.00
CA ARG A 116 -11.16 -12.16 -5.60
C ARG A 116 -10.35 -12.08 -4.30
N VAL A 117 -10.71 -12.86 -3.29
CA VAL A 117 -9.98 -12.90 -2.01
C VAL A 117 -8.57 -13.45 -2.23
N MET A 118 -8.42 -14.57 -2.94
CA MET A 118 -7.13 -15.20 -3.18
C MET A 118 -6.20 -14.35 -4.05
N ALA A 119 -6.74 -13.64 -5.04
CA ALA A 119 -5.97 -12.77 -5.91
C ALA A 119 -5.38 -11.58 -5.14
N THR A 120 -6.14 -10.95 -4.24
CA THR A 120 -5.62 -9.84 -3.43
C THR A 120 -4.81 -10.32 -2.23
N ASN A 121 -5.35 -11.23 -1.41
CA ASN A 121 -4.82 -11.53 -0.08
C ASN A 121 -3.70 -12.58 -0.10
N LEU A 122 -3.62 -13.42 -1.15
CA LEU A 122 -2.54 -14.42 -1.29
C LEU A 122 -1.62 -14.07 -2.46
N LYS A 123 -2.14 -13.99 -3.69
CA LYS A 123 -1.28 -13.75 -4.87
C LYS A 123 -0.60 -12.39 -4.80
N GLY A 124 -1.34 -11.36 -4.37
CA GLY A 124 -0.81 -10.01 -4.18
C GLY A 124 0.49 -9.99 -3.36
N PRO A 125 0.46 -10.37 -2.06
CA PRO A 125 1.66 -10.38 -1.23
C PRO A 125 2.72 -11.38 -1.69
N TYR A 126 2.32 -12.56 -2.18
CA TYR A 126 3.26 -13.59 -2.64
C TYR A 126 4.12 -13.10 -3.81
N PHE A 127 3.54 -12.38 -4.78
CA PHE A 127 4.26 -11.88 -5.94
C PHE A 127 4.78 -10.44 -5.78
N LEU A 128 4.62 -9.82 -4.60
CA LEU A 128 5.27 -8.55 -4.25
C LEU A 128 6.51 -8.74 -3.37
N THR A 129 6.70 -9.94 -2.82
CA THR A 129 7.82 -10.30 -1.95
C THR A 129 8.88 -11.04 -2.76
#